data_AF-A0A921E0H9-F1
#
_entry.id   AF-A0A921E0H9-F1
#
_cell.length_a   1.000
_cell.length_b   1.000
_cell.length_c   1.000
_cell.angle_alpha   90.00
_cell.angle_beta   90.00
_cell.angle_gamma   90.00
#
_symmetry.space_group_name_H-M   'P 1'
#
loop_
_entity.id
_entity.type
_entity.pdbx_description
1 polymer ?
#
loop_
_entity_poly.entity_id
_entity_poly.type
_entity_poly.pdbx_seq_one_letter_code
_entity_poly.pdbx_strand_id
1 'polypeptide(L)'
;MEDLPNLASLDFSAQILLEAAMDSQIKFLIYILTVLSALSPVIFVAIRESVKRQRQEIITDLADVFDVDAKNALHLIPSFEFVKYKYFVGGRRSNDPEVAGSEVARRVMSAAGNSRKREDYSTLSWLIGCVSFSAVVGVSMFYSASMALYVLLIASGKGAFNASLWPDILYPETRSSGMLYILSICAAFAGSYIMALRNLHRAIKNFDLSPGTIVSEAIKILTAQVLGLILAVALFEVGGAVLQTSVNAIAGGASNVAGSNAASAGAVTVLTLCFVAGIMPDVALRFIVQRDQLKNFKQEENDIFKAFKITPIEIIDGIDSDIRARLDDHHIHSTQNLAAANPLMLFVETPFGVYQIMDWVAQAQLCCSVGRDKIVKLWPFGIRTLFDLERLAGGTGPENDALLVEVGRVMLGTGLIPADVADRAVTAALVKRSIQLRLDDPHVQRLRQIYIAVGDRLGSKSRRFRSNGYRILCRGRGRKAWFCRGLRAA
;
A
#
# COMPACT_ATOMS: atom_id res chain seq x y z
N MET A 1 -39.59 -35.77 -64.17
CA MET A 1 -39.76 -35.83 -62.71
C MET A 1 -38.44 -36.31 -62.15
N GLU A 2 -37.43 -35.46 -62.21
CA GLU A 2 -36.08 -35.69 -61.69
C GLU A 2 -35.47 -34.30 -61.59
N ASP A 3 -35.34 -33.82 -60.36
CA ASP A 3 -34.43 -32.75 -59.91
C ASP A 3 -34.81 -32.43 -58.44
N LEU A 4 -34.43 -33.33 -57.54
CA LEU A 4 -34.40 -33.08 -56.10
C LEU A 4 -32.93 -32.85 -55.73
N PRO A 5 -32.52 -31.62 -55.34
CA PRO A 5 -31.15 -31.33 -54.98
C PRO A 5 -30.77 -32.04 -53.67
N ASN A 6 -29.55 -32.59 -53.65
CA ASN A 6 -28.91 -33.33 -52.56
C ASN A 6 -29.07 -32.65 -51.18
N LEU A 7 -29.92 -33.20 -50.31
CA LEU A 7 -30.06 -32.83 -48.89
C LEU A 7 -28.72 -32.82 -48.12
N ALA A 8 -27.76 -33.68 -48.50
CA ALA A 8 -26.43 -33.72 -47.89
C ALA A 8 -25.58 -32.45 -48.13
N SER A 9 -25.83 -31.72 -49.23
CA SER A 9 -25.10 -30.48 -49.55
C SER A 9 -25.58 -29.27 -48.73
N LEU A 10 -26.85 -29.28 -48.31
CA LEU A 10 -27.44 -28.25 -47.46
C LEU A 10 -26.97 -28.40 -46.00
N ASP A 11 -26.87 -29.62 -45.49
CA ASP A 11 -26.35 -29.90 -44.14
C ASP A 11 -24.87 -29.49 -44.01
N PHE A 12 -24.05 -29.78 -45.02
CA PHE A 12 -22.65 -29.38 -45.04
C PHE A 12 -22.47 -27.85 -45.09
N SER A 13 -23.31 -27.16 -45.87
CA SER A 13 -23.28 -25.69 -45.97
C SER A 13 -23.72 -25.02 -44.66
N ALA A 14 -24.72 -25.57 -43.97
CA ALA A 14 -25.18 -25.09 -42.67
C ALA A 14 -24.12 -25.30 -41.57
N GLN A 15 -23.40 -26.42 -41.62
CA GLN A 15 -22.31 -26.74 -40.69
C GLN A 15 -21.12 -25.78 -40.86
N ILE A 16 -20.76 -25.43 -42.09
CA ILE A 16 -19.72 -24.42 -42.39
C ILE A 16 -20.13 -23.02 -41.92
N LEU A 17 -21.39 -22.63 -42.13
CA LEU A 17 -21.89 -21.33 -41.68
C LEU A 17 -21.93 -21.20 -40.15
N LEU A 18 -22.26 -22.30 -39.45
CA LEU A 18 -22.23 -22.34 -37.99
C LEU A 18 -20.80 -22.22 -37.45
N GLU A 19 -19.83 -22.91 -38.06
CA GLU A 19 -18.42 -22.83 -37.68
C GLU A 19 -17.83 -21.43 -37.94
N ALA A 20 -18.15 -20.81 -39.08
CA ALA A 20 -17.73 -19.44 -39.40
C ALA A 20 -18.33 -18.40 -38.43
N ALA A 21 -19.60 -18.57 -38.03
CA ALA A 21 -20.24 -17.71 -37.05
C ALA A 21 -19.59 -17.83 -35.66
N MET A 22 -19.24 -19.04 -35.23
CA MET A 22 -18.54 -19.28 -33.96
C MET A 22 -17.12 -18.67 -33.96
N ASP A 23 -16.37 -18.78 -35.05
CA ASP A 23 -15.03 -18.18 -35.18
C ASP A 23 -15.08 -16.65 -35.09
N SER A 24 -16.06 -16.02 -35.74
CA SER A 24 -16.27 -14.57 -35.65
C SER A 24 -16.60 -14.12 -34.22
N GLN A 25 -17.41 -14.87 -33.48
CA GLN A 25 -17.74 -14.54 -32.09
C GLN A 25 -16.53 -14.65 -31.16
N ILE A 26 -15.68 -15.65 -31.37
CA ILE A 26 -14.48 -15.87 -30.55
C ILE A 26 -13.43 -14.77 -30.81
N LYS A 27 -13.19 -14.42 -32.08
CA LYS A 27 -12.31 -13.29 -32.45
C LYS A 27 -12.79 -11.98 -31.83
N PHE A 28 -14.10 -11.74 -31.87
CA PHE A 28 -14.71 -10.57 -31.25
C PHE A 28 -14.50 -10.53 -29.73
N LEU A 29 -14.63 -11.67 -29.05
CA LEU A 29 -14.37 -11.77 -27.60
C LEU A 29 -12.91 -11.43 -27.26
N ILE A 30 -11.94 -11.95 -28.02
CA ILE A 30 -10.51 -11.62 -27.82
C ILE A 30 -10.27 -10.13 -27.99
N TYR A 31 -10.84 -9.51 -29.03
CA TYR A 31 -10.73 -8.06 -29.23
C TYR A 31 -11.30 -7.27 -28.05
N ILE A 32 -12.47 -7.66 -27.52
CA ILE A 32 -13.04 -7.01 -26.33
C ILE A 32 -12.09 -7.12 -25.14
N LEU A 33 -11.53 -8.30 -24.87
CA LEU A 33 -10.61 -8.52 -23.76
C LEU A 33 -9.34 -7.67 -23.91
N THR A 34 -8.77 -7.62 -25.11
CA THR A 34 -7.60 -6.80 -25.42
C THR A 34 -7.89 -5.30 -25.24
N VAL A 35 -9.02 -4.82 -25.75
CA VAL A 35 -9.43 -3.41 -25.62
C VAL A 35 -9.67 -3.06 -24.15
N LEU A 36 -10.39 -3.90 -23.41
CA LEU A 36 -10.65 -3.69 -21.99
C LEU A 36 -9.35 -3.64 -21.18
N SER A 37 -8.41 -4.55 -21.47
CA SER A 37 -7.11 -4.59 -20.80
C SER A 37 -6.25 -3.38 -21.15
N ALA A 38 -6.24 -2.94 -22.41
CA ALA A 38 -5.55 -1.74 -22.86
C ALA A 38 -6.16 -0.44 -22.29
N LEU A 39 -7.47 -0.41 -22.01
CA LEU A 39 -8.14 0.76 -21.40
C LEU A 39 -7.97 0.84 -19.88
N SER A 40 -7.48 -0.21 -19.22
CA SER A 40 -7.31 -0.25 -17.77
C SER A 40 -6.58 0.95 -17.14
N PRO A 41 -5.44 1.47 -17.66
CA PRO A 41 -4.76 2.61 -17.04
C PRO A 41 -5.61 3.90 -17.13
N VAL A 42 -6.40 4.07 -18.18
CA VAL A 42 -7.30 5.24 -18.34
C VAL A 42 -8.41 5.19 -17.30
N ILE A 43 -8.98 4.00 -17.06
CA ILE A 43 -9.98 3.78 -16.02
C ILE A 43 -9.40 4.15 -14.64
N PHE A 44 -8.18 3.72 -14.34
CA PHE A 44 -7.52 4.06 -13.07
C PHE A 44 -7.24 5.56 -12.91
N VAL A 45 -6.88 6.27 -13.99
CA VAL A 45 -6.73 7.73 -13.95
C VAL A 45 -8.08 8.42 -13.70
N ALA A 46 -9.15 7.95 -14.33
CA ALA A 46 -10.50 8.49 -14.11
C ALA A 46 -10.95 8.29 -12.64
N ILE A 47 -10.72 7.10 -12.07
CA ILE A 47 -11.00 6.80 -10.67
C ILE A 47 -10.14 7.68 -9.74
N ARG A 48 -8.86 7.90 -10.07
CA ARG A 48 -8.00 8.80 -9.29
C ARG A 48 -8.58 10.21 -9.22
N GLU A 49 -9.07 10.75 -10.32
CA GLU A 49 -9.67 12.09 -10.35
C GLU A 49 -10.99 12.16 -9.57
N SER A 50 -11.82 11.11 -9.59
CA SER A 50 -13.02 11.08 -8.75
C SER A 50 -12.67 11.04 -7.26
N VAL A 51 -11.69 10.21 -6.86
CA VAL A 51 -11.19 10.14 -5.47
C VAL A 51 -10.58 11.48 -5.05
N LYS A 52 -9.83 12.14 -5.94
CA LYS A 52 -9.26 13.48 -5.70
C LYS A 52 -10.35 14.49 -5.33
N ARG A 53 -11.42 14.57 -6.12
CA ARG A 53 -12.53 15.50 -5.90
C ARG A 53 -13.23 15.24 -4.58
N GLN A 54 -13.57 13.97 -4.31
CA GLN A 54 -14.19 13.58 -3.05
C GLN A 54 -13.33 13.96 -1.84
N ARG A 55 -12.01 13.73 -1.90
CA ARG A 55 -11.11 14.10 -0.79
C ARG A 55 -10.95 15.60 -0.64
N GLN A 56 -10.96 16.36 -1.74
CA GLN A 56 -10.94 17.82 -1.69
C GLN A 56 -12.19 18.37 -1.01
N GLU A 57 -13.38 17.81 -1.26
CA GLU A 57 -14.64 18.18 -0.58
C GLU A 57 -14.56 17.92 0.92
N ILE A 58 -14.08 16.74 1.34
CA ILE A 58 -13.90 16.43 2.78
C ILE A 58 -12.93 17.44 3.42
N ILE A 59 -11.85 17.81 2.73
CA ILE A 59 -10.89 18.78 3.28
C ILE A 59 -11.46 20.20 3.30
N THR A 60 -12.33 20.59 2.36
CA THR A 60 -13.01 21.89 2.44
C THR A 60 -13.94 21.94 3.63
N ASP A 61 -14.71 20.87 3.87
CA ASP A 61 -15.58 20.78 5.05
C ASP A 61 -14.75 20.80 6.34
N LEU A 62 -13.62 20.09 6.35
CA LEU A 62 -12.68 20.10 7.46
C LEU A 62 -12.06 21.50 7.67
N ALA A 63 -11.78 22.23 6.59
CA ALA A 63 -11.31 23.61 6.64
C ALA A 63 -12.33 24.48 7.35
N ASP A 64 -13.61 24.41 6.96
CA ASP A 64 -14.67 25.15 7.63
C ASP A 64 -14.77 24.75 9.12
N VAL A 65 -14.48 23.49 9.45
CA VAL A 65 -14.41 23.01 10.84
C VAL A 65 -13.10 23.39 11.56
N PHE A 66 -12.14 24.07 10.94
CA PHE A 66 -10.96 24.60 11.65
C PHE A 66 -10.74 26.11 11.47
N ASP A 67 -11.30 26.76 10.45
CA ASP A 67 -11.01 28.14 10.04
C ASP A 67 -11.97 29.20 10.65
N VAL A 68 -13.00 28.80 11.41
CA VAL A 68 -13.97 29.74 12.06
C VAL A 68 -13.29 30.74 13.02
N ASP A 69 -12.07 30.46 13.48
CA ASP A 69 -11.29 31.33 14.36
C ASP A 69 -10.35 32.30 13.60
N ALA A 70 -10.64 32.62 12.32
CA ALA A 70 -9.85 33.53 11.48
C ALA A 70 -9.60 34.94 12.06
N LYS A 71 -10.29 35.34 13.13
CA LYS A 71 -9.97 36.58 13.89
C LYS A 71 -8.64 36.46 14.66
N ASN A 72 -8.15 35.24 14.90
CA ASN A 72 -6.86 34.93 15.51
C ASN A 72 -6.04 34.04 14.56
N ALA A 73 -5.52 34.61 13.47
CA ALA A 73 -4.67 33.98 12.45
C ALA A 73 -3.34 33.35 12.97
N LEU A 74 -3.21 33.16 14.29
CA LEU A 74 -2.02 32.62 14.98
C LEU A 74 -2.11 31.11 15.26
N HIS A 75 -3.25 30.46 15.04
CA HIS A 75 -3.44 29.04 15.36
C HIS A 75 -3.55 28.14 14.12
N LEU A 76 -2.64 28.30 13.15
CA LEU A 76 -2.48 27.31 12.09
C LEU A 76 -2.08 25.96 12.72
N ILE A 77 -2.91 24.93 12.53
CA ILE A 77 -2.57 23.55 12.88
C ILE A 77 -1.69 23.01 11.75
N PRO A 78 -0.37 22.78 11.96
CA PRO A 78 0.52 22.40 10.87
C PRO A 78 0.08 21.11 10.18
N SER A 79 -0.49 20.16 10.92
CA SER A 79 -1.05 18.90 10.42
C SER A 79 -2.13 19.12 9.35
N PHE A 80 -2.93 20.16 9.46
CA PHE A 80 -3.99 20.47 8.52
C PHE A 80 -3.43 21.08 7.23
N GLU A 81 -2.45 21.97 7.34
CA GLU A 81 -1.74 22.52 6.18
C GLU A 81 -1.04 21.44 5.34
N PHE A 82 -0.46 20.42 5.99
CA PHE A 82 0.13 19.30 5.26
C PHE A 82 -0.92 18.48 4.49
N VAL A 83 -2.13 18.31 5.05
CA VAL A 83 -3.24 17.65 4.36
C VAL A 83 -3.70 18.49 3.17
N LYS A 84 -3.90 19.79 3.37
CA LYS A 84 -4.25 20.74 2.30
C LYS A 84 -3.21 20.71 1.18
N TYR A 85 -1.93 20.72 1.52
CA TYR A 85 -0.84 20.69 0.55
C TYR A 85 -0.79 19.39 -0.28
N LYS A 86 -1.21 18.24 0.28
CA LYS A 86 -1.24 16.96 -0.46
C LYS A 86 -2.31 16.95 -1.57
N TYR A 87 -3.47 17.55 -1.32
CA TYR A 87 -4.64 17.42 -2.20
C TYR A 87 -4.97 18.66 -3.03
N PHE A 88 -4.57 19.86 -2.60
CA PHE A 88 -4.79 21.13 -3.33
C PHE A 88 -3.59 21.50 -4.21
N VAL A 89 -3.20 20.57 -5.07
CA VAL A 89 -2.20 20.78 -6.13
C VAL A 89 -2.87 21.53 -7.29
N GLY A 90 -2.28 22.61 -7.80
CA GLY A 90 -2.74 23.33 -9.00
C GLY A 90 -4.02 24.21 -8.91
N GLY A 91 -4.80 24.18 -7.83
CA GLY A 91 -6.05 24.93 -7.73
C GLY A 91 -5.89 26.42 -7.36
N ARG A 92 -6.26 27.34 -8.26
CA ARG A 92 -6.51 28.74 -7.89
C ARG A 92 -7.84 28.78 -7.13
N ARG A 93 -7.83 29.02 -5.82
CA ARG A 93 -9.05 29.42 -5.10
C ARG A 93 -9.51 30.75 -5.70
N SER A 94 -10.61 30.71 -6.47
CA SER A 94 -11.33 31.90 -6.92
C SER A 94 -11.92 32.69 -5.74
N ASN A 95 -12.14 32.02 -4.61
CA ASN A 95 -12.84 32.56 -3.43
C ASN A 95 -12.00 32.43 -2.16
N ASP A 96 -10.68 32.66 -2.21
CA ASP A 96 -10.00 33.02 -0.95
C ASP A 96 -10.55 34.39 -0.53
N PRO A 97 -11.12 34.52 0.68
CA PRO A 97 -11.71 35.78 1.12
C PRO A 97 -10.64 36.87 1.04
N GLU A 98 -10.99 38.00 0.41
CA GLU A 98 -10.15 39.20 0.45
C GLU A 98 -9.96 39.58 1.92
N VAL A 99 -8.82 39.17 2.48
CA VAL A 99 -8.41 39.64 3.80
C VAL A 99 -8.20 41.15 3.65
N ALA A 100 -9.15 41.91 4.19
CA ALA A 100 -9.11 43.35 4.32
C ALA A 100 -7.97 43.74 5.29
N GLY A 101 -6.73 43.67 4.80
CA GLY A 101 -5.52 43.97 5.55
C GLY A 101 -4.45 44.51 4.61
N SER A 102 -3.91 45.68 4.97
CA SER A 102 -2.79 46.43 4.38
C SER A 102 -2.09 45.81 3.15
N GLU A 103 -2.18 46.53 2.03
CA GLU A 103 -1.54 46.30 0.72
C GLU A 103 -0.06 45.86 0.79
N VAL A 104 0.66 46.26 1.84
CA VAL A 104 2.11 46.01 2.00
C VAL A 104 2.38 44.62 2.56
N ALA A 105 1.56 44.13 3.50
CA ALA A 105 1.65 42.74 3.97
C ALA A 105 1.22 41.75 2.86
N ARG A 106 0.26 42.19 2.03
CA ARG A 106 -0.24 41.46 0.86
C ARG A 106 0.88 41.15 -0.14
N ARG A 107 1.72 42.13 -0.50
CA ARG A 107 2.82 41.91 -1.48
C ARG A 107 3.93 40.98 -0.97
N VAL A 108 4.23 41.00 0.33
CA VAL A 108 5.29 40.15 0.90
C VAL A 108 4.81 38.70 1.08
N MET A 109 3.56 38.48 1.48
CA MET A 109 3.00 37.12 1.59
C MET A 109 2.55 36.54 0.24
N SER A 110 2.05 37.36 -0.70
CA SER A 110 1.63 36.86 -2.02
C SER A 110 2.83 36.49 -2.91
N ALA A 111 3.96 37.19 -2.78
CA ALA A 111 5.19 36.85 -3.48
C ALA A 111 5.82 35.54 -2.94
N ALA A 112 5.72 35.29 -1.63
CA ALA A 112 6.20 34.04 -1.02
C ALA A 112 5.22 32.85 -1.22
N GLY A 113 3.92 33.10 -1.33
CA GLY A 113 2.88 32.07 -1.48
C GLY A 113 2.68 31.57 -2.92
N ASN A 114 3.01 32.38 -3.94
CA ASN A 114 2.87 31.95 -5.34
C ASN A 114 4.01 31.05 -5.84
N SER A 115 5.18 31.00 -5.18
CA SER A 115 6.33 30.19 -5.65
C SER A 115 6.33 28.73 -5.17
N ARG A 116 5.34 28.31 -4.37
CA ARG A 116 5.24 26.94 -3.81
C ARG A 116 3.98 26.19 -4.21
N LYS A 117 3.35 26.58 -5.33
CA LYS A 117 2.25 25.79 -5.89
C LYS A 117 2.84 24.60 -6.61
N ARG A 118 2.66 23.42 -6.04
CA ARG A 118 2.92 22.18 -6.76
C ARG A 118 1.95 22.15 -7.94
N GLU A 119 2.47 22.09 -9.15
CA GLU A 119 1.68 21.88 -10.35
C GLU A 119 1.31 20.38 -10.39
N ASP A 120 0.08 20.09 -10.79
CA ASP A 120 -0.29 18.70 -11.08
C ASP A 120 0.55 18.21 -12.26
N TYR A 121 0.73 16.89 -12.35
CA TYR A 121 1.40 16.29 -13.51
C TYR A 121 0.70 16.72 -14.80
N SER A 122 1.48 17.19 -15.77
CA SER A 122 0.97 17.58 -17.10
C SER A 122 0.18 16.43 -17.73
N THR A 123 -0.89 16.76 -18.45
CA THR A 123 -1.71 15.78 -19.19
C THR A 123 -0.88 14.91 -20.13
N LEU A 124 0.19 15.47 -20.70
CA LEU A 124 1.14 14.74 -21.55
C LEU A 124 1.85 13.62 -20.79
N SER A 125 2.23 13.84 -19.53
CA SER A 125 2.90 12.81 -18.73
C SER A 125 1.97 11.63 -18.46
N TRP A 126 0.69 11.89 -18.17
CA TRP A 126 -0.33 10.85 -18.04
C TRP A 126 -0.54 10.07 -19.33
N LEU A 127 -0.62 10.78 -20.47
CA LEU A 127 -0.76 10.15 -21.79
C LEU A 127 0.43 9.22 -22.08
N ILE A 128 1.68 9.68 -21.86
CA ILE A 128 2.88 8.85 -22.07
C ILE A 128 2.83 7.59 -21.20
N GLY A 129 2.48 7.73 -19.92
CA GLY A 129 2.35 6.60 -19.02
C GLY A 129 1.28 5.61 -19.46
N CYS A 130 0.07 6.10 -19.75
CA CYS A 130 -1.04 5.27 -20.23
C CYS A 130 -0.68 4.54 -21.54
N VAL A 131 -0.13 5.24 -22.53
CA VAL A 131 0.22 4.65 -23.84
C VAL A 131 1.23 3.51 -23.68
N SER A 132 2.28 3.69 -22.88
CA SER A 132 3.28 2.64 -22.64
C SER A 132 2.67 1.39 -22.01
N PHE A 133 1.83 1.56 -20.98
CA PHE A 133 1.17 0.45 -20.30
C PHE A 133 0.15 -0.24 -21.21
N SER A 134 -0.70 0.53 -21.88
CA SER A 134 -1.72 0.02 -22.83
C SER A 134 -1.09 -0.76 -23.99
N ALA A 135 0.05 -0.30 -24.52
CA ALA A 135 0.76 -1.01 -25.58
C ALA A 135 1.29 -2.37 -25.11
N VAL A 136 2.02 -2.40 -23.99
CA VAL A 136 2.57 -3.64 -23.43
C VAL A 136 1.47 -4.63 -23.08
N VAL A 137 0.45 -4.17 -22.34
CA VAL A 137 -0.64 -5.01 -21.86
C VAL A 137 -1.55 -5.45 -22.99
N GLY A 138 -1.89 -4.55 -23.92
CA GLY A 138 -2.76 -4.88 -25.06
C GLY A 138 -2.15 -5.97 -25.93
N VAL A 139 -0.88 -5.83 -26.32
CA VAL A 139 -0.17 -6.84 -27.11
C VAL A 139 -0.08 -8.16 -26.32
N SER A 140 0.35 -8.10 -25.06
CA SER A 140 0.52 -9.30 -24.24
C SER A 140 -0.80 -10.04 -23.98
N MET A 141 -1.90 -9.30 -23.76
CA MET A 141 -3.23 -9.87 -23.55
C MET A 141 -3.77 -10.51 -24.83
N PHE A 142 -3.59 -9.86 -25.97
CA PHE A 142 -3.98 -10.42 -27.27
C PHE A 142 -3.28 -11.76 -27.52
N TYR A 143 -1.94 -11.81 -27.37
CA TYR A 143 -1.18 -13.04 -27.51
C TYR A 143 -1.58 -14.10 -26.48
N SER A 144 -1.74 -13.72 -25.21
CA SER A 144 -2.08 -14.69 -24.14
C SER A 144 -3.48 -15.28 -24.31
N ALA A 145 -4.49 -14.47 -24.65
CA ALA A 145 -5.85 -14.95 -24.90
C ALA A 145 -5.91 -15.83 -26.15
N SER A 146 -5.19 -15.43 -27.20
CA SER A 146 -5.07 -16.20 -28.44
C SER A 146 -4.39 -17.56 -28.22
N MET A 147 -3.33 -17.62 -27.40
CA MET A 147 -2.67 -18.87 -27.02
C MET A 147 -3.54 -19.74 -26.09
N ALA A 148 -4.24 -19.16 -25.13
CA ALA A 148 -5.13 -19.92 -24.24
C ALA A 148 -6.25 -20.61 -25.04
N LEU A 149 -6.83 -19.91 -26.02
CA LEU A 149 -7.81 -20.47 -26.92
C LEU A 149 -7.22 -21.59 -27.79
N TYR A 150 -6.03 -21.39 -28.36
CA TYR A 150 -5.34 -22.41 -29.15
C TYR A 150 -5.17 -23.71 -28.33
N VAL A 151 -4.74 -23.61 -27.08
CA VAL A 151 -4.62 -24.78 -26.17
C VAL A 151 -5.97 -25.44 -25.89
N LEU A 152 -7.02 -24.65 -25.62
CA LEU A 152 -8.37 -25.18 -25.36
C LEU A 152 -8.95 -25.92 -26.57
N LEU A 153 -8.70 -25.42 -27.78
CA LEU A 153 -9.15 -26.06 -29.02
C LEU A 153 -8.45 -27.40 -29.25
N ILE A 154 -7.13 -27.46 -29.03
CA ILE A 154 -6.36 -28.72 -29.09
C ILE A 154 -6.92 -29.72 -28.07
N ALA A 155 -7.15 -29.28 -26.83
CA ALA A 155 -7.66 -30.15 -25.76
C ALA A 155 -9.06 -30.71 -26.06
N SER A 156 -9.86 -29.99 -26.85
CA SER A 156 -11.22 -30.40 -27.22
C SER A 156 -11.27 -31.45 -28.34
N GLY A 157 -10.12 -31.95 -28.81
CA GLY A 157 -10.06 -32.96 -29.88
C GLY A 157 -10.48 -32.46 -31.26
N LYS A 158 -10.77 -31.16 -31.39
CA LYS A 158 -10.98 -30.47 -32.67
C LYS A 158 -9.62 -30.22 -33.31
N GLY A 159 -9.00 -31.31 -33.78
CA GLY A 159 -7.70 -31.30 -34.42
C GLY A 159 -7.69 -30.34 -35.62
N ALA A 160 -6.64 -29.51 -35.67
CA ALA A 160 -6.29 -28.66 -36.80
C ALA A 160 -7.31 -27.57 -37.19
N PHE A 161 -7.52 -26.60 -36.30
CA PHE A 161 -7.51 -25.18 -36.75
C PHE A 161 -6.06 -24.78 -37.08
N ASN A 162 -5.39 -25.55 -37.95
CA ASN A 162 -4.06 -25.21 -38.42
C ASN A 162 -4.22 -23.91 -39.25
N ALA A 163 -3.54 -22.85 -38.82
CA ALA A 163 -3.36 -21.56 -39.50
C ALA A 163 -4.50 -20.52 -39.55
N SER A 164 -5.73 -20.77 -39.05
CA SER A 164 -6.88 -19.86 -39.35
C SER A 164 -7.35 -18.93 -38.22
N LEU A 165 -6.82 -19.02 -37.00
CA LEU A 165 -7.25 -18.11 -35.93
C LEU A 165 -6.71 -16.70 -36.19
N TRP A 166 -5.42 -16.61 -36.51
CA TRP A 166 -4.77 -15.42 -37.02
C TRP A 166 -3.69 -15.83 -38.02
N PRO A 167 -3.81 -15.49 -39.32
CA PRO A 167 -2.85 -15.92 -40.34
C PRO A 167 -1.43 -15.38 -40.10
N ASP A 168 -1.31 -14.27 -39.38
CA ASP A 168 -0.03 -13.60 -39.10
C ASP A 168 0.64 -14.05 -37.79
N ILE A 169 0.02 -14.96 -37.02
CA ILE A 169 0.56 -15.42 -35.73
C ILE A 169 1.13 -16.84 -35.88
N LEU A 170 2.42 -16.99 -35.58
CA LEU A 170 3.09 -18.28 -35.61
C LEU A 170 2.78 -19.07 -34.34
N TYR A 171 1.92 -20.09 -34.45
CA TYR A 171 1.65 -21.02 -33.36
C TYR A 171 2.67 -22.16 -33.36
N PRO A 172 3.26 -22.50 -32.20
CA PRO A 172 4.19 -23.62 -32.11
C PRO A 172 3.45 -24.95 -32.26
N GLU A 173 4.14 -25.94 -32.85
CA GLU A 173 3.67 -27.32 -32.90
C GLU A 173 3.42 -27.89 -31.49
N THR A 174 2.37 -28.69 -31.34
CA THR A 174 1.86 -29.19 -30.06
C THR A 174 2.83 -30.04 -29.25
N ARG A 175 3.94 -30.50 -29.86
CA ARG A 175 4.96 -31.35 -29.23
C ARG A 175 6.33 -30.66 -29.12
N SER A 176 6.41 -29.38 -29.49
CA SER A 176 7.64 -28.58 -29.46
C SER A 176 7.88 -27.96 -28.06
N SER A 177 9.14 -27.89 -27.64
CA SER A 177 9.56 -27.11 -26.46
C SER A 177 9.19 -25.62 -26.57
N GLY A 178 9.01 -25.12 -27.80
CA GLY A 178 8.53 -23.76 -28.08
C GLY A 178 7.14 -23.48 -27.49
N MET A 179 6.26 -24.49 -27.40
CA MET A 179 4.95 -24.33 -26.78
C MET A 179 5.06 -24.04 -25.28
N LEU A 180 5.99 -24.71 -24.58
CA LEU A 180 6.23 -24.48 -23.15
C LEU A 180 6.79 -23.09 -22.89
N TYR A 181 7.70 -22.60 -23.74
CA TYR A 181 8.27 -21.26 -23.61
C TYR A 181 7.21 -20.17 -23.77
N ILE A 182 6.36 -20.27 -24.78
CA ILE A 182 5.30 -19.28 -25.01
C ILE A 182 4.25 -19.33 -23.88
N LEU A 183 3.87 -20.52 -23.42
CA LEU A 183 2.95 -20.67 -22.29
C LEU A 183 3.54 -20.11 -20.99
N SER A 184 4.85 -20.22 -20.79
CA SER A 184 5.54 -19.66 -19.62
C SER A 184 5.52 -18.12 -19.63
N ILE A 185 5.68 -17.51 -20.82
CA ILE A 185 5.53 -16.05 -20.99
C ILE A 185 4.08 -15.62 -20.68
N CYS A 186 3.08 -16.37 -21.18
CA CYS A 186 1.67 -16.09 -20.91
C CYS A 186 1.34 -16.22 -19.42
N ALA A 187 1.86 -17.25 -18.74
CA ALA A 187 1.69 -17.46 -17.31
C ALA A 187 2.33 -16.33 -16.48
N ALA A 188 3.55 -15.91 -16.83
CA ALA A 188 4.21 -14.79 -16.17
C ALA A 188 3.49 -13.46 -16.42
N PHE A 189 2.95 -13.24 -17.63
CA PHE A 189 2.09 -12.10 -17.93
C PHE A 189 0.83 -12.10 -17.06
N ALA A 190 0.11 -13.22 -16.96
CA ALA A 190 -1.11 -13.30 -16.15
C ALA A 190 -0.86 -12.93 -14.68
N GLY A 191 0.23 -13.45 -14.09
CA GLY A 191 0.61 -13.13 -12.71
C GLY A 191 0.98 -11.66 -12.51
N SER A 192 1.80 -11.12 -13.42
CA SER A 192 2.25 -9.71 -13.34
C SER A 192 1.12 -8.72 -13.63
N TYR A 193 0.19 -9.03 -14.53
CA TYR A 193 -0.98 -8.20 -14.79
C TYR A 193 -1.90 -8.09 -13.56
N ILE A 194 -2.19 -9.21 -12.89
CA ILE A 194 -2.98 -9.19 -11.64
C ILE A 194 -2.29 -8.33 -10.57
N MET A 195 -0.96 -8.48 -10.42
CA MET A 195 -0.21 -7.66 -9.47
C MET A 195 -0.21 -6.17 -9.84
N ALA A 196 -0.06 -5.84 -11.13
CA ALA A 196 -0.12 -4.47 -11.62
C ALA A 196 -1.48 -3.81 -11.32
N LEU A 197 -2.60 -4.51 -11.54
CA LEU A 197 -3.93 -4.01 -11.18
C LEU A 197 -4.04 -3.73 -9.68
N ARG A 198 -3.52 -4.64 -8.83
CA ARG A 198 -3.50 -4.46 -7.37
C ARG A 198 -2.65 -3.27 -6.94
N ASN A 199 -1.47 -3.09 -7.55
CA ASN A 199 -0.56 -1.99 -7.25
C ASN A 199 -1.15 -0.64 -7.68
N LEU A 200 -1.74 -0.56 -8.87
CA LEU A 200 -2.42 0.65 -9.35
C LEU A 200 -3.62 0.99 -8.45
N HIS A 201 -4.40 -0.01 -8.05
CA HIS A 201 -5.51 0.22 -7.11
C HIS A 201 -5.03 0.76 -5.76
N ARG A 202 -3.96 0.19 -5.19
CA ARG A 202 -3.33 0.68 -3.95
C ARG A 202 -2.79 2.10 -4.11
N ALA A 203 -2.12 2.39 -5.22
CA ALA A 203 -1.61 3.74 -5.50
C ALA A 203 -2.73 4.79 -5.57
N ILE A 204 -3.92 4.43 -6.07
CA ILE A 204 -5.09 5.32 -6.03
C ILE A 204 -5.56 5.56 -4.60
N LYS A 205 -5.73 4.49 -3.80
CA LYS A 205 -6.14 4.62 -2.40
C LYS A 205 -5.20 5.54 -1.61
N ASN A 206 -3.90 5.48 -1.89
CA ASN A 206 -2.90 6.29 -1.17
C ASN A 206 -2.64 7.67 -1.78
N PHE A 207 -3.32 7.96 -2.89
CA PHE A 207 -3.11 9.17 -3.68
C PHE A 207 -1.67 9.35 -4.16
N ASP A 208 -0.95 8.25 -4.33
CA ASP A 208 0.44 8.18 -4.78
C ASP A 208 0.54 7.73 -6.25
N LEU A 209 -0.61 7.55 -6.93
CA LEU A 209 -0.63 7.28 -8.36
C LEU A 209 -0.05 8.48 -9.11
N SER A 210 1.05 8.22 -9.80
CA SER A 210 1.75 9.13 -10.69
C SER A 210 1.92 8.49 -12.07
N PRO A 211 2.20 9.29 -13.12
CA PRO A 211 2.57 8.73 -14.42
C PRO A 211 3.74 7.75 -14.33
N GLY A 212 4.72 8.06 -13.47
CA GLY A 212 5.87 7.20 -13.22
C GLY A 212 5.50 5.83 -12.63
N THR A 213 4.47 5.75 -11.77
CA THR A 213 3.99 4.46 -11.27
C THR A 213 3.40 3.59 -12.38
N ILE A 214 2.66 4.17 -13.33
CA ILE A 214 2.09 3.43 -14.48
C ILE A 214 3.22 2.87 -15.36
N VAL A 215 4.24 3.68 -15.65
CA VAL A 215 5.42 3.26 -16.42
C VAL A 215 6.19 2.17 -15.67
N SER A 216 6.35 2.30 -14.35
CA SER A 216 7.04 1.30 -13.53
C SER A 216 6.32 -0.05 -13.55
N GLU A 217 4.98 -0.07 -13.47
CA GLU A 217 4.22 -1.31 -13.59
C GLU A 217 4.32 -1.92 -15.00
N ALA A 218 4.39 -1.11 -16.07
CA ALA A 218 4.65 -1.62 -17.42
C ALA A 218 6.03 -2.28 -17.53
N ILE A 219 7.06 -1.68 -16.92
CA ILE A 219 8.41 -2.27 -16.86
C ILE A 219 8.38 -3.59 -16.09
N LYS A 220 7.66 -3.68 -14.98
CA LYS A 220 7.53 -4.93 -14.19
C LYS A 220 6.87 -6.07 -14.97
N ILE A 221 5.89 -5.75 -15.81
CA ILE A 221 5.25 -6.74 -16.69
C ILE A 221 6.26 -7.28 -17.71
N LEU A 222 7.05 -6.39 -18.35
CA LEU A 222 8.10 -6.78 -19.29
C LEU A 222 9.19 -7.62 -18.60
N THR A 223 9.65 -7.21 -17.43
CA THR A 223 10.66 -7.98 -16.69
C THR A 223 10.12 -9.34 -16.25
N ALA A 224 8.85 -9.43 -15.84
CA ALA A 224 8.21 -10.70 -15.51
C ALA A 224 8.15 -11.66 -16.69
N GLN A 225 7.83 -11.18 -17.90
CA GLN A 225 7.79 -12.01 -19.11
C GLN A 225 9.18 -12.56 -19.46
N VAL A 226 10.21 -11.71 -19.45
CA VAL A 226 11.59 -12.12 -19.70
C VAL A 226 12.05 -13.11 -18.63
N LEU A 227 11.74 -12.86 -17.36
CA LEU A 227 12.10 -13.73 -16.25
C LEU A 227 11.39 -15.09 -16.34
N GLY A 228 10.12 -15.10 -16.75
CA GLY A 228 9.35 -16.32 -17.00
C GLY A 228 10.00 -17.19 -18.08
N LEU A 229 10.50 -16.58 -19.16
CA LEU A 229 11.23 -17.30 -20.21
C LEU A 229 12.56 -17.87 -19.70
N ILE A 230 13.36 -17.06 -18.98
CA ILE A 230 14.63 -17.51 -18.40
C ILE A 230 14.40 -18.69 -17.45
N LEU A 231 13.37 -18.60 -16.60
CA LEU A 231 13.02 -19.65 -15.65
C LEU A 231 12.54 -20.92 -16.35
N ALA A 232 11.78 -20.79 -17.45
CA ALA A 232 11.36 -21.93 -18.25
C ALA A 232 12.54 -22.65 -18.90
N VAL A 233 13.47 -21.91 -19.51
CA VAL A 233 14.71 -22.49 -20.09
C VAL A 233 15.56 -23.13 -19.00
N ALA A 234 15.78 -22.45 -17.88
CA ALA A 234 16.59 -22.96 -16.78
C ALA A 234 16.00 -24.24 -16.18
N LEU A 235 14.70 -24.29 -15.91
CA LEU A 235 14.08 -25.46 -15.29
C LEU A 235 13.88 -26.62 -16.26
N PHE A 236 13.54 -26.33 -17.52
CA PHE A 236 13.27 -27.37 -18.51
C PHE A 236 14.56 -28.01 -19.05
N GLU A 237 15.54 -27.19 -19.47
CA GLU A 237 16.79 -27.70 -20.05
C GLU A 237 17.77 -28.18 -18.96
N VAL A 238 17.98 -27.37 -17.91
CA VAL A 238 18.95 -27.72 -16.84
C VAL A 238 18.34 -28.67 -15.82
N GLY A 239 17.09 -28.43 -15.41
CA GLY A 239 16.38 -29.30 -14.46
C GLY A 239 16.03 -30.67 -15.06
N GLY A 240 15.64 -30.73 -16.34
CA GLY A 240 15.39 -31.97 -17.07
C GLY A 240 16.64 -32.86 -17.16
N ALA A 241 17.79 -32.28 -17.50
CA ALA A 241 19.05 -33.01 -17.57
C ALA A 241 19.50 -33.59 -16.22
N VAL A 242 19.27 -32.88 -15.11
CA VAL A 242 19.62 -33.34 -13.74
C VAL A 242 18.66 -34.41 -13.22
N LEU A 243 17.35 -34.28 -13.50
CA LEU A 243 16.36 -35.30 -13.14
C LEU A 243 16.54 -36.58 -13.96
N GLN A 244 16.87 -36.46 -15.24
CA GLN A 244 17.06 -37.62 -16.11
C GLN A 244 18.36 -38.37 -15.80
N THR A 245 19.43 -37.66 -15.41
CA THR A 245 20.68 -38.29 -14.92
C THR A 245 20.53 -38.94 -13.55
N SER A 246 19.77 -38.36 -12.63
CA SER A 246 19.51 -38.97 -11.32
C SER A 246 18.57 -40.19 -11.41
N VAL A 247 17.54 -40.15 -12.28
CA VAL A 247 16.67 -41.32 -12.52
C VAL A 247 17.44 -42.44 -13.22
N ASN A 248 18.28 -42.13 -14.22
CA ASN A 248 19.11 -43.14 -14.90
C ASN A 248 20.23 -43.71 -14.00
N ALA A 249 20.68 -42.97 -12.99
CA ALA A 249 21.65 -43.46 -11.99
C ALA A 249 21.02 -44.40 -10.95
N ILE A 250 19.72 -44.26 -10.68
CA ILE A 250 18.99 -45.08 -9.70
C ILE A 250 18.33 -46.30 -10.38
N ALA A 251 17.87 -46.16 -11.62
CA ALA A 251 17.30 -47.23 -12.42
C ALA A 251 18.34 -47.74 -13.42
N GLY A 252 19.16 -48.72 -13.02
CA GLY A 252 20.23 -49.28 -13.84
C GLY A 252 19.76 -49.80 -15.21
N GLY A 253 19.79 -48.94 -16.22
CA GLY A 253 19.72 -49.30 -17.64
C GLY A 253 18.38 -49.78 -18.20
N ALA A 254 17.25 -49.66 -17.49
CA ALA A 254 15.94 -50.04 -18.01
C ALA A 254 15.15 -48.81 -18.50
N SER A 255 15.31 -48.52 -19.78
CA SER A 255 14.53 -47.53 -20.53
C SER A 255 13.09 -48.01 -20.75
N ASN A 256 12.16 -47.05 -20.69
CA ASN A 256 10.75 -47.13 -21.08
C ASN A 256 9.80 -47.59 -19.98
N VAL A 257 9.08 -46.65 -19.34
CA VAL A 257 7.63 -46.70 -18.96
C VAL A 257 7.22 -45.53 -18.04
N ALA A 258 8.14 -44.76 -17.43
CA ALA A 258 7.78 -43.61 -16.55
C ALA A 258 7.83 -42.21 -17.22
N GLY A 259 7.94 -42.11 -18.55
CA GLY A 259 8.28 -40.87 -19.26
C GLY A 259 7.15 -39.87 -19.51
N SER A 260 5.88 -40.29 -19.55
CA SER A 260 4.76 -39.41 -19.94
C SER A 260 4.17 -38.60 -18.78
N ASN A 261 4.13 -39.17 -17.57
CA ASN A 261 3.55 -38.51 -16.40
C ASN A 261 4.53 -37.55 -15.70
N ALA A 262 5.84 -37.81 -15.80
CA ALA A 262 6.88 -36.93 -15.26
C ALA A 262 7.06 -35.65 -16.12
N ALA A 263 6.96 -35.78 -17.45
CA ALA A 263 7.08 -34.65 -18.36
C ALA A 263 5.89 -33.66 -18.24
N SER A 264 4.68 -34.17 -18.02
CA SER A 264 3.48 -33.35 -17.77
C SER A 264 3.50 -32.69 -16.39
N ALA A 265 3.94 -33.39 -15.34
CA ALA A 265 4.14 -32.81 -14.02
C ALA A 265 5.22 -31.71 -14.01
N GLY A 266 6.31 -31.92 -14.75
CA GLY A 266 7.37 -30.91 -14.94
C GLY A 266 6.85 -29.64 -15.60
N ALA A 267 6.10 -29.77 -16.70
CA ALA A 267 5.51 -28.62 -17.41
C ALA A 267 4.56 -27.80 -16.52
N VAL A 268 3.67 -28.45 -15.76
CA VAL A 268 2.77 -27.77 -14.82
C VAL A 268 3.55 -27.05 -13.71
N THR A 269 4.63 -27.65 -13.22
CA THR A 269 5.49 -27.04 -12.20
C THR A 269 6.21 -25.81 -12.75
N VAL A 270 6.73 -25.88 -13.98
CA VAL A 270 7.35 -24.71 -14.63
C VAL A 270 6.33 -23.58 -14.81
N LEU A 271 5.14 -23.88 -15.34
CA LEU A 271 4.10 -22.88 -15.56
C LEU A 271 3.62 -22.20 -14.26
N THR A 272 3.45 -22.98 -13.19
CA THR A 272 3.06 -22.45 -11.88
C THR A 272 4.17 -21.56 -11.28
N LEU A 273 5.44 -21.95 -11.42
CA LEU A 273 6.56 -21.12 -11.00
C LEU A 273 6.70 -19.84 -11.83
N CYS A 274 6.48 -19.90 -13.15
CA CYS A 274 6.46 -18.72 -14.02
C CYS A 274 5.33 -17.75 -13.64
N PHE A 275 4.13 -18.27 -13.31
CA PHE A 275 3.02 -17.45 -12.81
C PHE A 275 3.37 -16.76 -11.47
N VAL A 276 3.92 -17.51 -10.52
CA VAL A 276 4.35 -16.96 -9.21
C VAL A 276 5.48 -15.94 -9.38
N ALA A 277 6.44 -16.21 -10.25
CA ALA A 277 7.49 -15.25 -10.60
C ALA A 277 6.90 -13.97 -11.23
N GLY A 278 5.81 -14.09 -11.98
CA GLY A 278 5.03 -12.94 -12.47
C GLY A 278 4.37 -12.13 -11.36
N ILE A 279 3.85 -12.77 -10.31
CA ILE A 279 3.26 -12.08 -9.15
C ILE A 279 4.32 -11.28 -8.39
N MET A 280 5.53 -11.81 -8.21
CA MET A 280 6.60 -11.16 -7.44
C MET A 280 7.95 -11.22 -8.18
N PRO A 281 8.15 -10.39 -9.23
CA PRO A 281 9.37 -10.44 -10.03
C PRO A 281 10.62 -10.11 -9.21
N ASP A 282 10.51 -9.19 -8.24
CA ASP A 282 11.61 -8.82 -7.35
C ASP A 282 12.06 -9.98 -6.44
N VAL A 283 11.12 -10.79 -5.96
CA VAL A 283 11.43 -11.95 -5.10
C VAL A 283 12.11 -13.03 -5.93
N ALA A 284 11.60 -13.29 -7.14
CA ALA A 284 12.23 -14.24 -8.06
C ALA A 284 13.63 -13.79 -8.47
N LEU A 285 13.82 -12.49 -8.77
CA LEU A 285 15.14 -11.93 -9.08
C LEU A 285 16.09 -12.03 -7.88
N ARG A 286 15.63 -11.70 -6.67
CA ARG A 286 16.42 -11.90 -5.44
C ARG A 286 16.79 -13.36 -5.23
N PHE A 287 15.89 -14.30 -5.47
CA PHE A 287 16.18 -15.73 -5.34
C PHE A 287 17.29 -16.17 -6.31
N ILE A 288 17.25 -15.69 -7.55
CA ILE A 288 18.31 -15.96 -8.55
C ILE A 288 19.63 -15.33 -8.12
N VAL A 289 19.62 -14.06 -7.69
CA VAL A 289 20.83 -13.32 -7.27
C VAL A 289 21.43 -13.89 -5.98
N GLN A 290 20.61 -14.29 -5.01
CA GLN A 290 21.05 -14.90 -3.75
C GLN A 290 21.58 -16.32 -3.91
N ARG A 291 21.22 -17.01 -5.00
CA ARG A 291 21.75 -18.35 -5.32
C ARG A 291 23.19 -18.27 -5.84
N ASP A 292 23.58 -17.15 -6.43
CA ASP A 292 24.94 -16.93 -6.94
C ASP A 292 25.89 -16.33 -5.88
N GLN A 293 27.20 -16.42 -6.13
CA GLN A 293 28.30 -16.08 -5.21
C GLN A 293 28.34 -14.60 -4.73
N LEU A 294 27.32 -13.80 -5.05
CA LEU A 294 27.12 -12.42 -4.61
C LEU A 294 26.68 -12.30 -3.14
N LYS A 295 26.47 -13.42 -2.43
CA LYS A 295 26.30 -13.46 -0.96
C LYS A 295 27.40 -12.72 -0.18
N ASN A 296 28.57 -12.52 -0.79
CA ASN A 296 29.71 -11.84 -0.18
C ASN A 296 29.64 -10.30 -0.25
N PHE A 297 28.67 -9.71 -0.97
CA PHE A 297 28.71 -8.27 -1.23
C PHE A 297 27.99 -7.40 -0.19
N LYS A 298 27.07 -7.97 0.62
CA LYS A 298 26.44 -7.27 1.77
C LYS A 298 25.65 -8.27 2.62
N GLN A 299 26.10 -8.58 3.84
CA GLN A 299 25.26 -9.28 4.81
C GLN A 299 24.42 -8.27 5.58
N GLU A 300 23.10 -8.47 5.55
CA GLU A 300 22.19 -7.80 6.48
C GLU A 300 22.30 -8.51 7.85
N GLU A 301 22.56 -7.75 8.92
CA GLU A 301 22.78 -8.28 10.26
C GLU A 301 21.47 -8.79 10.86
N ASN A 302 21.25 -10.11 10.81
CA ASN A 302 20.00 -10.75 11.24
C ASN A 302 19.64 -10.51 12.71
N ASP A 303 20.60 -10.23 13.58
CA ASP A 303 20.34 -10.04 15.01
C ASP A 303 19.68 -8.67 15.30
N ILE A 304 19.97 -7.66 14.48
CA ILE A 304 19.25 -6.38 14.48
C ILE A 304 17.78 -6.62 14.09
N PHE A 305 17.51 -7.40 13.04
CA PHE A 305 16.13 -7.72 12.62
C PHE A 305 15.32 -8.46 13.69
N LYS A 306 15.96 -9.32 14.49
CA LYS A 306 15.29 -10.01 15.61
C LYS A 306 14.92 -9.06 16.76
N ALA A 307 15.69 -8.00 16.97
CA ALA A 307 15.40 -6.98 17.98
C ALA A 307 14.25 -6.04 17.55
N PHE A 308 14.11 -5.78 16.25
CA PHE A 308 13.09 -4.88 15.69
C PHE A 308 11.89 -5.62 15.09
N LYS A 309 11.33 -6.59 15.81
CA LYS A 309 10.09 -7.27 15.36
C LYS A 309 8.96 -6.25 15.19
N ILE A 310 8.37 -6.24 14.00
CA ILE A 310 7.23 -5.39 13.65
C ILE A 310 6.09 -5.69 14.62
N THR A 311 5.58 -4.66 15.29
CA THR A 311 4.44 -4.82 16.20
C THR A 311 3.15 -4.81 15.39
N PRO A 312 2.33 -5.87 15.48
CA PRO A 312 1.05 -5.95 14.78
C PRO A 312 0.09 -4.88 15.28
N ILE A 313 -0.75 -4.35 14.39
CA ILE A 313 -1.70 -3.27 14.70
C ILE A 313 -2.91 -3.74 15.54
N GLU A 314 -3.20 -5.03 15.52
CA GLU A 314 -4.27 -5.73 16.25
C GLU A 314 -4.09 -5.65 17.78
N ILE A 315 -2.91 -5.23 18.24
CA ILE A 315 -2.69 -4.93 19.66
C ILE A 315 -3.52 -3.72 20.14
N ILE A 316 -3.91 -2.84 19.21
CA ILE A 316 -4.65 -1.63 19.52
C ILE A 316 -6.12 -1.97 19.71
N ASP A 317 -6.68 -1.52 20.82
CA ASP A 317 -8.06 -1.79 21.17
C ASP A 317 -9.01 -1.09 20.19
N GLY A 318 -10.00 -1.84 19.70
CA GLY A 318 -10.93 -1.41 18.67
C GLY A 318 -10.46 -1.61 17.23
N ILE A 319 -9.30 -2.24 16.99
CA ILE A 319 -8.86 -2.65 15.65
C ILE A 319 -9.02 -4.17 15.50
N ASP A 320 -9.97 -4.59 14.67
CA ASP A 320 -10.14 -5.99 14.26
C ASP A 320 -9.35 -6.32 12.98
N SER A 321 -9.45 -7.57 12.52
CA SER A 321 -8.78 -8.04 11.30
C SER A 321 -9.22 -7.27 10.05
N ASP A 322 -10.48 -6.84 9.99
CA ASP A 322 -11.05 -6.13 8.85
C ASP A 322 -10.60 -4.67 8.80
N ILE A 323 -10.58 -3.99 9.94
CA ILE A 323 -10.01 -2.65 10.12
C ILE A 323 -8.52 -2.70 9.80
N ARG A 324 -7.80 -3.71 10.28
CA ARG A 324 -6.40 -3.93 9.89
C ARG A 324 -6.26 -4.02 8.37
N ALA A 325 -7.07 -4.83 7.68
CA ALA A 325 -6.97 -4.96 6.23
C ALA A 325 -7.21 -3.63 5.51
N ARG A 326 -8.12 -2.80 6.03
CA ARG A 326 -8.37 -1.44 5.51
C ARG A 326 -7.25 -0.45 5.82
N LEU A 327 -6.56 -0.59 6.94
CA LEU A 327 -5.37 0.22 7.27
C LEU A 327 -4.14 -0.24 6.47
N ASP A 328 -4.04 -1.54 6.17
CA ASP A 328 -3.02 -2.12 5.28
C ASP A 328 -3.08 -1.50 3.88
N ASP A 329 -4.30 -1.28 3.38
CA ASP A 329 -4.53 -0.57 2.12
C ASP A 329 -3.95 0.85 2.14
N HIS A 330 -3.83 1.47 3.32
CA HIS A 330 -3.28 2.81 3.55
C HIS A 330 -1.83 2.82 4.04
N HIS A 331 -1.06 1.76 3.76
CA HIS A 331 0.34 1.61 4.17
C HIS A 331 0.58 1.65 5.70
N ILE A 332 -0.46 1.41 6.49
CA ILE A 332 -0.36 1.24 7.93
C ILE A 332 -0.35 -0.26 8.25
N HIS A 333 0.86 -0.80 8.28
CA HIS A 333 1.09 -2.23 8.52
C HIS A 333 1.47 -2.55 9.98
N SER A 334 1.84 -1.52 10.74
CA SER A 334 2.44 -1.67 12.08
C SER A 334 1.93 -0.59 13.03
N THR A 335 2.05 -0.87 14.32
CA THR A 335 1.75 0.11 15.37
C THR A 335 2.65 1.35 15.26
N GLN A 336 3.89 1.19 14.83
CA GLN A 336 4.85 2.28 14.60
C GLN A 336 4.38 3.22 13.50
N ASN A 337 3.90 2.67 12.37
CA ASN A 337 3.37 3.46 11.27
C ASN A 337 2.13 4.25 11.73
N LEU A 338 1.24 3.60 12.49
CA LEU A 338 0.05 4.25 13.03
C LEU A 338 0.40 5.37 14.04
N ALA A 339 1.38 5.15 14.92
CA ALA A 339 1.81 6.12 15.92
C ALA A 339 2.38 7.41 15.30
N ALA A 340 3.06 7.28 14.16
CA ALA A 340 3.65 8.40 13.42
C ALA A 340 2.68 9.09 12.45
N ALA A 341 1.56 8.44 12.12
CA ALA A 341 0.60 8.91 11.12
C ALA A 341 -0.05 10.24 11.52
N ASN A 342 -0.46 11.01 10.51
CA ASN A 342 -1.26 12.22 10.72
C ASN A 342 -2.75 11.83 10.84
N PRO A 343 -3.41 12.05 12.00
CA PRO A 343 -4.81 11.67 12.19
C PRO A 343 -5.76 12.31 11.19
N LEU A 344 -5.52 13.57 10.81
CA LEU A 344 -6.35 14.28 9.84
C LEU A 344 -6.18 13.72 8.43
N MET A 345 -4.97 13.27 8.09
CA MET A 345 -4.72 12.59 6.82
C MET A 345 -5.47 11.26 6.77
N LEU A 346 -5.39 10.47 7.83
CA LEU A 346 -6.12 9.21 7.92
C LEU A 346 -7.63 9.39 7.88
N PHE A 347 -8.15 10.45 8.48
CA PHE A 347 -9.58 10.76 8.39
C PHE A 347 -10.03 11.02 6.95
N VAL A 348 -9.23 11.73 6.15
CA VAL A 348 -9.55 12.00 4.75
C VAL A 348 -9.38 10.76 3.87
N GLU A 349 -8.44 9.89 4.21
CA GLU A 349 -8.10 8.73 3.39
C GLU A 349 -8.98 7.51 3.69
N THR A 350 -9.43 7.36 4.94
CA THR A 350 -10.15 6.17 5.44
C THR A 350 -11.60 6.49 5.80
N PRO A 351 -12.50 5.49 5.86
CA PRO A 351 -13.89 5.70 6.26
C PRO A 351 -14.09 5.80 7.79
N PHE A 352 -13.02 5.91 8.58
CA PHE A 352 -13.10 5.89 10.04
C PHE A 352 -13.34 7.29 10.61
N GLY A 353 -14.08 7.38 11.72
CA GLY A 353 -14.38 8.66 12.36
C GLY A 353 -13.14 9.31 12.99
N VAL A 354 -13.08 10.65 13.01
CA VAL A 354 -11.95 11.42 13.56
C VAL A 354 -11.59 10.98 14.99
N TYR A 355 -12.58 10.82 15.87
CA TYR A 355 -12.35 10.43 17.26
C TYR A 355 -11.76 9.02 17.41
N GLN A 356 -12.21 8.09 16.57
CA GLN A 356 -11.72 6.72 16.55
C GLN A 356 -10.24 6.69 16.12
N ILE A 357 -9.91 7.42 15.04
CA ILE A 357 -8.52 7.55 14.57
C ILE A 357 -7.63 8.20 15.62
N MET A 358 -8.07 9.33 16.20
CA MET A 358 -7.31 10.04 17.23
C MET A 358 -7.05 9.18 18.46
N ASP A 359 -7.98 8.31 18.82
CA ASP A 359 -7.80 7.37 19.90
C ASP A 359 -6.81 6.25 19.53
N TRP A 360 -6.97 5.61 18.37
CA TRP A 360 -6.04 4.59 17.88
C TRP A 360 -4.61 5.09 17.77
N VAL A 361 -4.40 6.30 17.24
CA VAL A 361 -3.07 6.92 17.17
C VAL A 361 -2.49 7.16 18.58
N ALA A 362 -3.31 7.58 19.54
CA ALA A 362 -2.87 7.79 20.92
C ALA A 362 -2.48 6.48 21.62
N GLN A 363 -3.22 5.39 21.36
CA GLN A 363 -2.89 4.05 21.84
C GLN A 363 -1.61 3.52 21.18
N ALA A 364 -1.45 3.76 19.88
CA ALA A 364 -0.26 3.34 19.13
C ALA A 364 1.00 4.06 19.64
N GLN A 365 0.91 5.37 19.90
CA GLN A 365 2.00 6.14 20.52
C GLN A 365 2.36 5.61 21.91
N LEU A 366 1.36 5.26 22.73
CA LEU A 366 1.60 4.58 24.01
C LEU A 366 2.37 3.27 23.78
N CYS A 367 1.87 2.40 22.91
CA CYS A 367 2.49 1.11 22.60
C CYS A 367 3.94 1.25 22.13
N CYS A 368 4.24 2.21 21.25
CA CYS A 368 5.61 2.47 20.80
C CYS A 368 6.52 2.97 21.93
N SER A 369 5.97 3.70 22.91
CA SER A 369 6.74 4.28 24.01
C SER A 369 7.00 3.33 25.19
N VAL A 370 6.13 2.34 25.42
CA VAL A 370 6.28 1.37 26.53
C VAL A 370 6.63 -0.04 26.04
N GLY A 371 6.21 -0.42 24.84
CA GLY A 371 6.33 -1.76 24.28
C GLY A 371 5.04 -2.60 24.43
N ARG A 372 4.88 -3.56 23.52
CA ARG A 372 3.69 -4.43 23.42
C ARG A 372 3.29 -5.09 24.74
N ASP A 373 4.22 -5.75 25.41
CA ASP A 373 3.86 -6.60 26.56
C ASP A 373 3.46 -5.77 27.79
N LYS A 374 3.82 -4.47 27.80
CA LYS A 374 3.51 -3.55 28.90
C LYS A 374 2.15 -2.88 28.72
N ILE A 375 1.68 -2.66 27.49
CA ILE A 375 0.39 -1.99 27.27
C ILE A 375 -0.79 -2.78 27.84
N VAL A 376 -0.77 -4.10 27.67
CA VAL A 376 -1.82 -5.00 28.20
C VAL A 376 -1.88 -4.93 29.74
N LYS A 377 -0.72 -4.74 30.38
CA LYS A 377 -0.61 -4.59 31.84
C LYS A 377 -1.05 -3.20 32.33
N LEU A 378 -1.13 -2.21 31.45
CA LEU A 378 -1.58 -0.85 31.79
C LEU A 378 -3.10 -0.69 31.74
N TRP A 379 -3.81 -1.50 30.95
CA TRP A 379 -5.27 -1.42 30.82
C TRP A 379 -6.06 -1.59 32.13
N PRO A 380 -5.71 -2.49 33.06
CA PRO A 380 -6.40 -2.60 34.34
C PRO A 380 -6.33 -1.32 35.20
N PHE A 381 -5.32 -0.48 34.97
CA PHE A 381 -5.17 0.81 35.65
C PHE A 381 -5.95 1.95 34.95
N GLY A 382 -6.75 1.64 33.92
CA GLY A 382 -7.49 2.63 33.13
C GLY A 382 -6.60 3.47 32.20
N ILE A 383 -5.36 3.06 31.96
CA ILE A 383 -4.44 3.75 31.04
C ILE A 383 -4.53 3.09 29.68
N ARG A 384 -5.25 3.74 28.75
CA ARG A 384 -5.38 3.26 27.37
C ARG A 384 -4.51 4.04 26.39
N THR A 385 -4.29 5.32 26.65
CA THR A 385 -3.58 6.24 25.75
C THR A 385 -2.46 6.97 26.45
N LEU A 386 -1.54 7.55 25.66
CA LEU A 386 -0.45 8.36 26.20
C LEU A 386 -0.94 9.59 27.00
N PHE A 387 -2.13 10.12 26.67
CA PHE A 387 -2.73 11.24 27.41
C PHE A 387 -3.31 10.82 28.77
N ASP A 388 -3.61 9.53 28.98
CA ASP A 388 -4.00 9.04 30.30
C ASP A 388 -2.80 9.00 31.24
N LEU A 389 -1.60 8.68 30.72
CA LEU A 389 -0.34 8.82 31.46
C LEU A 389 -0.05 10.27 31.82
N GLU A 390 -0.28 11.20 30.90
CA GLU A 390 -0.14 12.63 31.19
C GLU A 390 -1.08 13.07 32.30
N ARG A 391 -2.35 12.66 32.23
CA ARG A 391 -3.35 12.99 33.25
C ARG A 391 -2.95 12.43 34.62
N LEU A 392 -2.45 11.20 34.66
CA LEU A 392 -1.93 10.59 35.88
C LEU A 392 -0.72 11.36 36.43
N ALA A 393 0.21 11.76 35.56
CA ALA A 393 1.39 12.54 35.94
C ALA A 393 1.06 13.96 36.44
N GLY A 394 -0.04 14.54 35.95
CA GLY A 394 -0.54 15.86 36.37
C GLY A 394 -1.35 15.85 37.67
N GLY A 395 -1.76 14.67 38.16
CA GLY A 395 -2.47 14.52 39.42
C GLY A 395 -1.59 14.85 40.62
N THR A 396 -2.10 15.64 41.56
CA THR A 396 -1.45 15.93 42.84
C THR A 396 -2.21 15.22 43.95
N GLY A 397 -1.54 14.35 44.70
CA GLY A 397 -2.11 13.67 45.87
C GLY A 397 -1.40 12.34 46.18
N PRO A 398 -1.41 11.90 47.45
CA PRO A 398 -0.73 10.68 47.87
C PRO A 398 -1.28 9.41 47.19
N GLU A 399 -2.59 9.37 46.89
CA GLU A 399 -3.23 8.26 46.17
C GLU A 399 -2.77 8.20 44.70
N ASN A 400 -2.62 9.36 44.05
CA ASN A 400 -2.11 9.44 42.68
C ASN A 400 -0.64 9.02 42.61
N ASP A 401 0.16 9.40 43.60
CA ASP A 401 1.57 8.99 43.67
C ASP A 401 1.71 7.47 43.86
N ALA A 402 0.83 6.83 44.65
CA ALA A 402 0.79 5.38 44.78
C ALA A 402 0.46 4.69 43.45
N LEU A 403 -0.58 5.14 42.74
CA LEU A 403 -0.93 4.61 41.42
C LEU A 403 0.20 4.84 40.40
N LEU A 404 0.85 6.00 40.45
CA LEU A 404 1.92 6.36 39.55
C LEU A 404 3.19 5.52 39.78
N VAL A 405 3.47 5.10 41.02
CA VAL A 405 4.56 4.14 41.31
C VAL A 405 4.24 2.76 40.72
N GLU A 406 3.01 2.26 40.86
CA GLU A 406 2.60 0.97 40.29
C GLU A 406 2.67 0.97 38.75
N VAL A 407 2.15 2.02 38.13
CA VAL A 407 2.25 2.24 36.67
C VAL A 407 3.70 2.37 36.23
N GLY A 408 4.52 3.08 37.01
CA GLY A 408 5.96 3.18 36.80
C GLY A 408 6.65 1.82 36.80
N ARG A 409 6.30 0.94 37.76
CA ARG A 409 6.83 -0.43 37.85
C ARG A 409 6.51 -1.25 36.60
N VAL A 410 5.30 -1.09 36.06
CA VAL A 410 4.90 -1.74 34.80
C VAL A 410 5.71 -1.18 33.63
N MET A 411 5.87 0.15 33.52
CA MET A 411 6.54 0.81 32.39
C MET A 411 8.06 0.63 32.37
N LEU A 412 8.74 0.84 33.50
CA LEU A 412 10.20 0.83 33.62
C LEU A 412 10.74 -0.53 34.05
N GLY A 413 9.89 -1.40 34.58
CA GLY A 413 10.26 -2.71 35.11
C GLY A 413 10.68 -2.65 36.57
N THR A 414 10.65 -3.82 37.21
CA THR A 414 10.98 -4.01 38.64
C THR A 414 12.45 -3.76 38.96
N GLY A 415 13.33 -3.80 37.95
CA GLY A 415 14.76 -3.47 38.13
C GLY A 415 15.02 -1.99 38.38
N LEU A 416 14.22 -1.09 37.78
CA LEU A 416 14.35 0.36 37.97
C LEU A 416 13.45 0.87 39.10
N ILE A 417 12.34 0.19 39.38
CA ILE A 417 11.41 0.51 40.47
C ILE A 417 11.20 -0.75 41.31
N PRO A 418 11.99 -0.93 42.38
CA PRO A 418 11.85 -2.09 43.26
C PRO A 418 10.50 -2.08 43.98
N ALA A 419 10.09 -3.26 44.49
CA ALA A 419 8.84 -3.40 45.23
C ALA A 419 8.90 -2.70 46.61
N ASP A 420 10.07 -2.69 47.22
CA ASP A 420 10.34 -1.98 48.47
C ASP A 420 10.92 -0.59 48.16
N VAL A 421 10.04 0.41 48.13
CA VAL A 421 10.40 1.78 47.76
C VAL A 421 10.67 2.58 49.04
N ALA A 422 11.95 2.86 49.32
CA ALA A 422 12.37 3.65 50.48
C ALA A 422 11.84 5.10 50.45
N ASP A 423 11.76 5.72 49.27
CA ASP A 423 11.20 7.07 49.09
C ASP A 423 10.21 7.12 47.92
N ARG A 424 8.92 7.00 48.25
CA ARG A 424 7.83 7.00 47.26
C ARG A 424 7.74 8.32 46.49
N ALA A 425 8.09 9.45 47.11
CA ALA A 425 7.99 10.76 46.46
C ALA A 425 9.06 10.90 45.37
N VAL A 426 10.29 10.44 45.63
CA VAL A 426 11.38 10.45 44.65
C VAL A 426 11.09 9.50 43.49
N THR A 427 10.58 8.30 43.77
CA THR A 427 10.18 7.36 42.71
C THR A 427 9.03 7.91 41.86
N ALA A 428 8.02 8.53 42.48
CA ALA A 428 6.94 9.19 41.77
C ALA A 428 7.47 10.34 40.88
N ALA A 429 8.44 11.12 41.36
CA ALA A 429 9.09 12.16 40.57
C ALA A 429 9.86 11.60 39.37
N LEU A 430 10.57 10.47 39.54
CA LEU A 430 11.27 9.79 38.45
C LEU A 430 10.29 9.32 37.35
N VAL A 431 9.19 8.69 37.75
CA VAL A 431 8.15 8.23 36.82
C VAL A 431 7.49 9.42 36.11
N LYS A 432 7.15 10.49 36.83
CA LYS A 432 6.64 11.74 36.23
C LYS A 432 7.60 12.28 35.18
N ARG A 433 8.90 12.29 35.47
CA ARG A 433 9.93 12.74 34.52
C ARG A 433 10.02 11.83 33.31
N SER A 434 9.93 10.51 33.51
CA SER A 434 9.93 9.52 32.43
C SER A 434 8.71 9.67 31.50
N ILE A 435 7.54 10.00 32.06
CA ILE A 435 6.33 10.30 31.28
C ILE A 435 6.53 11.59 30.49
N GLN A 436 7.04 12.66 31.10
CA GLN A 436 7.30 13.92 30.41
C GLN A 436 8.22 13.74 29.18
N LEU A 437 9.30 12.97 29.32
CA LEU A 437 10.21 12.70 28.20
C LEU A 437 9.52 12.00 27.02
N ARG A 438 8.50 11.17 27.27
CA ARG A 438 7.70 10.53 26.20
C ARG A 438 6.72 11.51 25.56
N LEU A 439 6.21 12.48 26.33
CA LEU A 439 5.29 13.50 25.84
C LEU A 439 5.98 14.55 24.96
N ASP A 440 7.29 14.69 25.07
CA ASP A 440 8.10 15.60 24.24
C ASP A 440 8.27 15.12 22.79
N ASP A 441 7.78 13.91 22.45
CA ASP A 441 7.79 13.39 21.09
C ASP A 441 6.97 14.29 20.12
N PRO A 442 7.51 14.63 18.93
CA PRO A 442 6.85 15.53 18.00
C PRO A 442 5.50 15.01 17.48
N HIS A 443 5.32 13.69 17.34
CA HIS A 443 4.05 13.07 16.92
C HIS A 443 2.99 13.18 18.01
N VAL A 444 3.41 13.10 19.27
CA VAL A 444 2.53 13.28 20.43
C VAL A 444 2.08 14.74 20.54
N GLN A 445 3.00 15.69 20.39
CA GLN A 445 2.68 17.12 20.39
C GLN A 445 1.73 17.49 19.25
N ARG A 446 1.92 16.89 18.07
CA ARG A 446 1.00 17.05 16.95
C ARG A 446 -0.41 16.56 17.27
N LEU A 447 -0.53 15.36 17.84
CA LEU A 447 -1.82 14.79 18.23
C LEU A 447 -2.49 15.64 19.31
N ARG A 448 -1.73 16.14 20.28
CA ARG A 448 -2.20 17.05 21.33
C ARG A 448 -2.84 18.31 20.74
N GLN A 449 -2.18 18.95 19.76
CA GLN A 449 -2.72 20.15 19.11
C GLN A 449 -4.10 19.88 18.48
N ILE A 450 -4.26 18.74 17.83
CA ILE A 450 -5.54 18.34 17.23
C ILE A 450 -6.59 18.09 18.32
N TYR A 451 -6.24 17.38 19.40
CA TYR A 451 -7.16 17.16 20.53
C TYR A 451 -7.62 18.45 21.19
N ILE A 452 -6.72 19.43 21.36
CA ILE A 452 -7.07 20.74 21.93
C ILE A 452 -8.04 21.47 21.00
N ALA A 453 -7.71 21.55 19.70
CA ALA A 453 -8.56 22.22 18.72
C ALA A 453 -9.97 21.62 18.63
N VAL A 454 -10.08 20.29 18.64
CA VAL A 454 -11.39 19.60 18.65
C VAL A 454 -12.11 19.77 19.98
N GLY A 455 -11.39 19.69 21.11
CA GLY A 455 -11.96 19.84 22.45
C GLY A 455 -12.49 21.24 22.72
N ASP A 456 -11.83 22.27 22.19
CA ASP A 456 -12.27 23.66 22.28
C ASP A 456 -13.62 23.90 21.62
N ARG A 457 -13.92 23.17 20.53
CA ARG A 457 -15.22 23.23 19.83
C ARG A 457 -16.34 22.51 20.54
N LEU A 458 -16.06 21.39 21.22
CA LEU A 458 -17.07 20.65 21.98
C LEU A 458 -17.49 21.39 23.28
N GLY A 459 -16.70 22.38 23.71
CA GLY A 459 -16.96 23.22 24.88
C GLY A 459 -16.11 22.88 26.10
N SER A 460 -16.13 23.76 27.09
CA SER A 460 -15.24 23.68 28.27
C SER A 460 -15.43 22.42 29.12
N LYS A 461 -16.62 21.81 29.10
CA LYS A 461 -16.96 20.59 29.86
C LYS A 461 -16.39 19.31 29.24
N SER A 462 -16.12 19.30 27.94
CA SER A 462 -15.57 18.16 27.19
C SER A 462 -14.06 18.24 26.97
N ARG A 463 -13.38 19.25 27.52
CA ARG A 463 -11.93 19.40 27.42
C ARG A 463 -11.21 18.29 28.19
N ARG A 464 -10.56 17.39 27.45
CA ARG A 464 -9.68 16.36 28.02
C ARG A 464 -8.48 16.97 28.76
N PHE A 465 -7.91 18.03 28.21
CA PHE A 465 -6.88 18.82 28.86
C PHE A 465 -7.52 20.02 29.55
N ARG A 466 -7.60 19.99 30.89
CA ARG A 466 -7.92 21.20 31.65
C ARG A 466 -6.79 22.19 31.41
N SER A 467 -7.13 23.39 30.94
CA SER A 467 -6.17 24.47 30.74
C SER A 467 -5.61 24.95 32.08
N ASN A 468 -4.71 24.19 32.70
CA ASN A 468 -3.83 24.72 33.71
C ASN A 468 -2.76 25.53 32.97
N GLY A 469 -3.08 26.76 32.57
CA GLY A 469 -2.15 27.86 32.32
C GLY A 469 -0.94 27.67 31.38
N TYR A 470 -0.69 26.51 30.78
CA TYR A 470 0.45 26.28 29.91
C TYR A 470 0.11 26.76 28.48
N ARG A 471 0.17 28.08 28.29
CA ARG A 471 0.37 28.65 26.96
C ARG A 471 1.80 28.33 26.54
N ILE A 472 1.99 27.30 25.71
CA ILE A 472 3.24 27.15 24.96
C ILE A 472 3.24 28.22 23.87
N LEU A 473 3.68 29.42 24.24
CA LEU A 473 4.00 30.49 23.30
C LEU A 473 5.38 30.17 22.71
N CYS A 474 5.41 29.49 21.57
CA CYS A 474 6.60 29.46 20.72
C CYS A 474 6.79 30.86 20.11
N ARG A 475 7.48 31.75 20.83
CA ARG A 475 7.78 33.10 20.35
C ARG A 475 9.19 33.15 19.75
N GLY A 476 9.26 33.29 18.42
CA GLY A 476 10.34 33.96 17.70
C GLY A 476 11.73 33.31 17.68
N ARG A 477 12.21 33.00 16.46
CA ARG A 477 13.56 32.50 16.14
C ARG A 477 14.65 33.55 16.41
N GLY A 478 15.45 33.35 17.47
CA GLY A 478 16.73 34.04 17.67
C GLY A 478 17.90 33.22 17.11
N ARG A 479 18.86 33.86 16.44
CA ARG A 479 19.90 33.25 15.58
C ARG A 479 20.82 32.19 16.22
N LYS A 480 20.74 31.83 17.51
CA LYS A 480 21.74 30.93 18.14
C LYS A 480 21.27 29.85 19.13
N ALA A 481 19.99 29.73 19.53
CA ALA A 481 19.53 28.55 20.30
C ALA A 481 17.99 28.53 20.46
N TRP A 482 17.44 27.33 20.67
CA TRP A 482 16.08 27.13 21.18
C TRP A 482 16.05 27.42 22.68
N PHE A 483 15.27 28.42 23.11
CA PHE A 483 14.96 28.62 24.54
C PHE A 483 13.50 28.24 24.81
N CYS A 484 13.29 27.04 25.33
CA CYS A 484 12.01 26.64 25.90
C CYS A 484 12.01 27.04 27.39
N ARG A 485 11.50 28.24 27.71
CA ARG A 485 11.18 28.62 29.10
C ARG A 485 9.69 28.51 29.32
N GLY A 486 9.27 27.50 30.10
CA GLY A 486 7.91 27.44 30.64
C GLY A 486 7.76 28.50 31.73
N LEU A 487 7.02 29.57 31.45
CA LEU A 487 6.58 30.52 32.47
C LEU A 487 5.24 30.04 33.04
N ARG A 488 5.22 29.74 34.34
CA ARG A 488 3.97 29.62 35.10
C ARG A 488 3.35 31.01 35.20
N ALA A 489 2.10 31.17 34.76
CA ALA A 489 1.29 32.30 35.18
C ALA A 489 0.89 32.08 36.65
N ALA A 490 1.03 33.14 37.45
CA ALA A 490 0.60 33.18 38.86
C ALA A 490 -0.92 33.12 38.97
#